data_AF-A0A2S6ID44-F1
#
_entry.id   AF-A0A2S6ID44-F1
#
_cell.length_a   1.000
_cell.length_b   1.000
_cell.length_c   1.000
_cell.angle_alpha   90.00
_cell.angle_beta   90.00
_cell.angle_gamma   90.00
#
_symmetry.space_group_name_H-M   'P 1'
#
loop_
_entity.id
_entity.type
_entity.pdbx_description
1 polymer ?
#
loop_
_entity_poly.entity_id
_entity_poly.type
_entity_poly.pdbx_seq_one_letter_code
_entity_poly.pdbx_strand_id
1 'polypeptide(L)'
;MEESYRPVALRVFAEWSDQDPVWDSDLDHMGTVDPTELGASPGLVEQLRAWNKRFHALGWTDYRWPDAEQERAWQQEGLRLAYQLQNELSDIEISYGHDGDDRPLRQRRGP
;
A
#
# COMPACT_ATOMS: atom_id res chain seq x y z
N MET A 1 16.81 -3.75 -25.75
CA MET A 1 16.69 -3.02 -24.48
C MET A 1 15.28 -3.31 -24.04
N GLU A 2 15.12 -4.23 -23.08
CA GLU A 2 13.82 -4.50 -22.50
C GLU A 2 13.42 -3.21 -21.79
N GLU A 3 12.34 -2.55 -22.24
CA GLU A 3 11.77 -1.46 -21.46
C GLU A 3 11.40 -2.06 -20.10
N SER A 4 12.07 -1.63 -19.03
CA SER A 4 11.69 -2.03 -17.68
C SER A 4 10.22 -1.68 -17.50
N TYR A 5 9.40 -2.71 -17.28
CA TYR A 5 7.98 -2.56 -17.04
C TYR A 5 7.75 -1.58 -15.88
N ARG A 6 6.95 -0.54 -16.13
CA ARG A 6 6.54 0.44 -15.13
C ARG A 6 5.05 0.28 -14.87
N PRO A 7 4.63 -0.02 -13.63
CA PRO A 7 3.23 -0.17 -13.28
C PRO A 7 2.46 1.14 -13.52
N VAL A 8 1.23 1.02 -14.04
CA VAL A 8 0.31 2.18 -14.18
C VAL A 8 -0.67 2.29 -13.01
N ALA A 9 -0.88 1.19 -12.28
CA ALA A 9 -1.75 1.13 -11.12
C ALA A 9 -1.16 0.22 -10.04
N LEU A 10 -1.18 0.69 -8.80
CA LEU A 10 -0.72 -0.04 -7.62
C LEU A 10 -1.81 -0.12 -6.57
N ARG A 11 -1.70 -1.14 -5.73
CA ARG A 11 -2.58 -1.36 -4.58
C ARG A 11 -1.76 -1.42 -3.31
N VAL A 12 -2.05 -0.52 -2.37
CA VAL A 12 -1.52 -0.61 -1.01
C VAL A 12 -2.39 -1.59 -0.23
N PHE A 13 -1.80 -2.72 0.14
CA PHE A 13 -2.48 -3.81 0.82
C PHE A 13 -1.49 -4.50 1.76
N ALA A 14 -1.94 -4.73 3.00
CA ALA A 14 -1.17 -5.45 4.00
C ALA A 14 -0.75 -6.82 3.48
N GLU A 15 0.55 -7.05 3.53
CA GLU A 15 1.15 -8.26 3.02
C GLU A 15 1.59 -9.14 4.19
N TRP A 16 1.43 -10.45 4.04
CA TRP A 16 1.67 -11.42 5.11
C TRP A 16 3.16 -11.58 5.44
N SER A 17 4.05 -11.11 4.56
CA SER A 17 5.49 -11.08 4.73
C SER A 17 6.03 -9.68 5.08
N ASP A 18 7.28 -9.58 5.54
CA ASP A 18 7.97 -8.30 5.79
C ASP A 18 8.36 -7.53 4.49
N GLN A 19 7.79 -7.89 3.34
CA GLN A 19 8.01 -7.20 2.06
C GLN A 19 7.21 -5.89 1.97
N ASP A 20 7.43 -5.15 0.88
CA ASP A 20 6.70 -3.93 0.57
C ASP A 20 5.20 -4.21 0.41
N PRO A 21 4.32 -3.51 1.15
CA PRO A 21 2.87 -3.74 1.11
C PRO A 21 2.22 -3.05 -0.09
N VAL A 22 2.94 -2.99 -1.21
CA VAL A 22 2.53 -2.31 -2.43
C VAL A 22 2.56 -3.34 -3.54
N TRP A 23 1.42 -3.56 -4.16
CA TRP A 23 1.21 -4.60 -5.15
C TRP A 23 0.92 -4.00 -6.51
N ASP A 24 1.42 -4.65 -7.55
CA ASP A 24 0.96 -4.37 -8.91
C ASP A 24 -0.52 -4.75 -9.05
N SER A 25 -1.29 -3.86 -9.69
CA SER A 25 -2.70 -4.13 -9.99
C SER A 25 -2.90 -4.84 -11.32
N ASP A 26 -1.85 -4.95 -12.14
CA ASP A 26 -1.84 -5.71 -13.38
C ASP A 26 -1.81 -7.22 -13.11
N LEU A 27 -2.73 -7.96 -13.73
CA LEU A 27 -2.85 -9.41 -13.56
C LEU A 27 -1.66 -10.16 -14.16
N ASP A 28 -1.02 -9.61 -15.20
CA ASP A 28 0.12 -10.23 -15.87
C ASP A 28 1.44 -9.97 -15.11
N HIS A 29 1.45 -9.01 -14.17
CA HIS A 29 2.62 -8.60 -13.39
C HIS A 29 2.38 -8.65 -11.87
N MET A 30 1.42 -9.45 -11.40
CA MET A 30 1.06 -9.53 -9.97
C MET A 30 2.27 -9.86 -9.11
N GLY A 31 2.63 -8.91 -8.23
CA GLY A 31 3.71 -9.06 -7.27
C GLY A 31 3.88 -7.81 -6.43
N THR A 32 4.69 -7.91 -5.38
CA THR A 32 5.12 -6.77 -4.59
C THR A 32 6.06 -5.90 -5.40
N VAL A 33 5.86 -4.60 -5.36
CA VAL A 33 6.67 -3.60 -6.07
C VAL A 33 7.39 -2.74 -5.04
N ASP A 34 8.70 -2.55 -5.20
CA ASP A 34 9.44 -1.59 -4.38
C ASP A 34 9.13 -0.16 -4.87
N PRO A 35 8.46 0.68 -4.07
CA PRO A 35 8.09 2.02 -4.51
C PRO A 35 9.32 2.93 -4.70
N THR A 36 10.47 2.61 -4.10
CA THR A 36 11.70 3.38 -4.32
C THR A 36 12.21 3.28 -5.75
N GLU A 37 12.04 2.12 -6.41
CA GLU A 37 12.39 1.94 -7.82
C GLU A 37 11.50 2.79 -8.75
N LEU A 38 10.31 3.17 -8.28
CA LEU A 38 9.36 4.02 -9.00
C LEU A 38 9.55 5.52 -8.74
N GLY A 39 10.41 5.87 -7.78
CA GLY A 39 10.74 7.25 -7.41
C GLY A 39 10.07 7.74 -6.13
N ALA A 40 9.46 6.86 -5.33
CA ALA A 40 8.95 7.24 -4.01
C ALA A 40 10.10 7.53 -3.04
N SER A 41 9.83 8.37 -2.04
CA SER A 41 10.81 8.75 -1.04
C SER A 41 11.14 7.55 -0.13
N PRO A 42 12.43 7.32 0.19
CA PRO A 42 12.82 6.21 1.08
C PRO A 42 12.11 6.24 2.44
N GLY A 43 11.92 7.45 3.00
CA GLY A 43 11.22 7.62 4.27
C GLY A 43 9.73 7.27 4.22
N LEU A 44 9.07 7.42 3.07
CA LEU A 44 7.69 6.94 2.89
C LEU A 44 7.65 5.42 2.80
N VAL A 45 8.59 4.82 2.09
CA VAL A 45 8.69 3.35 1.98
C VAL A 45 8.99 2.71 3.34
N GLU A 46 9.87 3.30 4.14
CA GLU A 46 10.11 2.86 5.52
C GLU A 46 8.84 2.93 6.39
N GLN A 47 8.02 3.98 6.23
CA GLN A 47 6.74 4.09 6.94
C GLN A 47 5.73 3.03 6.47
N LEU A 48 5.65 2.74 5.17
CA LEU A 48 4.83 1.65 4.63
C LEU A 48 5.25 0.29 5.19
N ARG A 49 6.55 0.00 5.22
CA ARG A 49 7.11 -1.22 5.82
C ARG A 49 6.82 -1.30 7.31
N ALA A 50 6.97 -0.19 8.05
CA ALA A 50 6.63 -0.14 9.47
C ALA A 50 5.13 -0.39 9.72
N TRP A 51 4.27 0.18 8.88
CA TRP A 51 2.82 -0.08 8.91
C TRP A 51 2.49 -1.55 8.66
N ASN A 52 3.12 -2.18 7.65
CA ASN A 52 2.91 -3.61 7.36
C ASN A 52 3.44 -4.52 8.48
N LYS A 53 4.57 -4.16 9.11
CA LYS A 53 5.13 -4.89 10.25
C LYS A 53 4.16 -4.97 11.43
N ARG A 54 3.32 -3.95 11.65
CA ARG A 54 2.28 -3.98 12.69
C ARG A 54 1.22 -5.04 12.38
N PHE A 55 0.86 -5.22 11.12
CA PHE A 55 -0.03 -6.30 10.68
C PHE A 55 0.64 -7.67 10.78
N HIS A 56 1.89 -7.80 10.32
CA HIS A 56 2.65 -9.05 10.42
C HIS A 56 2.84 -9.52 11.86
N ALA A 57 2.97 -8.60 12.82
CA ALA A 57 3.04 -8.93 14.25
C ALA A 57 1.79 -9.65 14.79
N LEU A 58 0.64 -9.51 14.13
CA LEU A 58 -0.60 -10.24 14.43
C LEU A 58 -0.61 -11.68 13.91
N GLY A 59 0.45 -12.13 13.22
CA GLY A 59 0.55 -13.52 12.73
C GLY A 59 0.40 -14.56 13.84
N TRP A 60 0.73 -14.21 15.10
CA TRP A 60 0.53 -15.05 16.27
C TRP A 60 -0.92 -15.12 16.78
N THR A 61 -1.79 -14.22 16.30
CA THR A 61 -3.20 -14.10 16.71
C THR A 61 -4.17 -14.34 15.56
N ASP A 62 -3.78 -15.14 14.56
CA ASP A 62 -4.55 -15.36 13.33
C ASP A 62 -4.95 -14.04 12.64
N TYR A 63 -4.06 -13.04 12.67
CA TYR A 63 -4.29 -11.69 12.15
C TYR A 63 -5.49 -10.96 12.75
N ARG A 64 -5.89 -11.33 13.97
CA ARG A 64 -6.97 -10.64 14.70
C ARG A 64 -6.40 -9.50 15.52
N TRP A 65 -6.98 -8.33 15.30
CA TRP A 65 -6.75 -7.17 16.14
C TRP A 65 -7.31 -7.40 17.55
N PRO A 66 -6.62 -6.92 18.61
CA PRO A 66 -7.11 -7.05 19.98
C PRO A 66 -8.43 -6.30 20.22
N ASP A 67 -8.63 -5.20 19.50
CA ASP A 67 -9.82 -4.36 19.56
C ASP A 67 -10.00 -3.57 18.25
N ALA A 68 -11.22 -3.07 18.05
CA ALA A 68 -11.62 -2.33 16.85
C ALA A 68 -11.05 -0.90 16.77
N GLU A 69 -10.43 -0.39 17.83
CA GLU A 69 -9.75 0.92 17.79
C GLU A 69 -8.36 0.77 17.16
N GLN A 70 -7.62 -0.27 17.54
CA GLN A 70 -6.32 -0.59 16.94
C GLN A 70 -6.43 -0.93 15.46
N GLU A 71 -7.45 -1.71 15.08
CA GLU A 71 -7.74 -1.99 13.67
C GLU A 71 -8.00 -0.71 12.88
N ARG A 72 -8.87 0.17 13.40
CA ARG A 72 -9.18 1.45 12.74
C ARG A 72 -7.98 2.39 12.66
N ALA A 73 -7.19 2.48 13.72
CA ALA A 73 -5.98 3.30 13.74
C ALA A 73 -4.99 2.83 12.68
N TRP A 74 -4.79 1.52 12.56
CA TRP A 74 -3.96 0.92 11.52
C TRP A 74 -4.54 1.15 10.11
N GLN A 75 -5.84 1.00 9.92
CA GLN A 75 -6.50 1.27 8.63
C GLN A 75 -6.34 2.74 8.21
N GLN A 76 -6.50 3.68 9.14
CA GLN A 76 -6.35 5.11 8.88
C GLN A 76 -4.90 5.50 8.57
N GLU A 77 -3.94 4.88 9.27
CA GLU A 77 -2.51 5.06 9.00
C GLU A 77 -2.16 4.59 7.59
N GLY A 78 -2.60 3.38 7.20
CA GLY A 78 -2.37 2.85 5.86
C GLY A 78 -2.98 3.72 4.76
N LEU A 79 -4.21 4.19 4.94
CA LEU A 79 -4.87 5.09 4.01
C LEU A 79 -4.11 6.42 3.85
N ARG A 80 -3.62 6.99 4.97
CA ARG A 80 -2.81 8.21 4.95
C ARG A 80 -1.52 8.01 4.15
N LEU A 81 -0.81 6.89 4.38
CA LEU A 81 0.42 6.56 3.67
C LEU A 81 0.15 6.35 2.17
N ALA A 82 -0.95 5.68 1.82
CA ALA A 82 -1.35 5.49 0.43
C ALA A 82 -1.67 6.82 -0.28
N TYR A 83 -2.27 7.79 0.41
CA TYR A 83 -2.45 9.14 -0.13
C TYR A 83 -1.13 9.90 -0.32
N GLN A 84 -0.15 9.70 0.56
CA GLN A 84 1.18 10.28 0.38
C GLN A 84 1.88 9.64 -0.82
N LEU A 85 1.78 8.33 -0.97
CA LEU A 85 2.32 7.60 -2.12
C LEU A 85 1.70 8.09 -3.43
N GLN A 86 0.37 8.30 -3.46
CA GLN A 86 -0.32 8.87 -4.61
C GLN A 86 0.13 10.28 -4.97
N ASN A 87 0.59 11.08 -3.99
CA ASN A 87 1.13 12.41 -4.25
C ASN A 87 2.54 12.37 -4.83
N GLU A 88 3.38 11.43 -4.38
CA GLU A 88 4.75 11.26 -4.89
C GLU A 88 4.75 10.61 -6.27
N LEU A 89 3.93 9.57 -6.48
CA LEU A 89 3.77 8.83 -7.72
C LEU A 89 2.54 9.33 -8.48
N SER A 90 2.60 10.58 -8.95
CA SER A 90 1.47 11.25 -9.60
C SER A 90 1.08 10.69 -10.98
N ASP A 91 1.95 9.89 -11.58
CA ASP A 91 1.75 9.16 -12.84
C ASP A 91 1.08 7.80 -12.66
N ILE A 92 1.00 7.30 -11.42
CA ILE A 92 0.50 5.95 -11.09
C ILE A 92 -0.81 6.08 -10.30
N GLU A 93 -1.81 5.28 -10.64
CA GLU A 93 -3.05 5.19 -9.85
C GLU A 93 -2.82 4.33 -8.61
N ILE A 94 -3.08 4.86 -7.42
CA ILE A 94 -2.93 4.13 -6.15
C ILE A 94 -4.31 3.81 -5.59
N SER A 95 -4.57 2.55 -5.26
CA SER A 95 -5.76 2.09 -4.52
C SER A 95 -5.37 1.60 -3.11
N TYR A 96 -6.32 1.56 -2.18
CA TYR A 96 -6.11 1.05 -0.83
C TYR A 96 -7.10 -0.08 -0.54
N GLY A 97 -6.59 -1.22 -0.05
CA GLY A 97 -7.39 -2.45 0.06
C GLY A 97 -8.03 -2.71 1.43
N HIS A 98 -7.86 -1.82 2.42
CA HIS A 98 -8.31 -2.06 3.80
C HIS A 98 -9.39 -1.10 4.31
N ASP A 99 -10.03 -0.31 3.43
CA ASP A 99 -11.13 0.59 3.79
C ASP A 99 -12.46 0.30 3.06
N GLY A 100 -12.52 -0.81 2.30
CA GLY A 100 -13.75 -1.26 1.63
C GLY A 100 -14.16 -0.43 0.41
N ASP A 101 -13.35 0.54 0.00
CA ASP A 101 -13.50 1.25 -1.27
C ASP A 101 -12.35 0.78 -2.18
N ASP A 102 -12.66 0.19 -3.33
CA ASP A 102 -11.64 -0.30 -4.27
C ASP A 102 -11.19 0.78 -5.27
N ARG A 103 -11.84 1.95 -5.29
CA ARG A 103 -11.55 3.00 -6.29
C ARG A 103 -10.15 3.59 -6.07
N PRO A 104 -9.44 4.01 -7.12
CA PRO A 104 -8.20 4.76 -6.96
C PRO A 104 -8.38 5.99 -6.06
N LEU A 105 -7.41 6.26 -5.19
CA LEU A 105 -7.43 7.34 -4.20
C LEU A 105 -7.61 8.72 -4.83
N ARG A 106 -7.09 8.90 -6.05
CA ARG A 106 -7.32 10.12 -6.85
C ARG A 106 -8.79 10.39 -7.13
N GLN A 107 -9.60 9.35 -7.36
CA GLN A 107 -11.03 9.48 -7.65
C GLN A 107 -11.86 9.72 -6.38
N ARG A 108 -11.28 9.51 -5.19
CA ARG A 108 -11.93 9.77 -3.88
C ARG A 108 -11.76 11.20 -3.41
N ARG A 109 -10.71 11.89 -3.88
CA ARG A 109 -10.57 13.33 -3.71
C ARG A 109 -11.66 13.96 -4.58
N GLY A 110 -12.72 14.46 -3.94
CA GLY A 110 -13.82 15.12 -4.63
C GLY A 110 -13.36 16.30 -5.51
N PRO A 111 -14.25 16.83 -6.37
CA PRO A 111 -13.95 17.95 -7.25
C PRO A 111 -13.49 19.21 -6.49
#